data_AF-A0A972S748-F1
#
_entry.id   AF-A0A972S748-F1
#
_cell.length_a   1.000
_cell.length_b   1.000
_cell.length_c   1.000
_cell.angle_alpha   90.00
_cell.angle_beta   90.00
_cell.angle_gamma   90.00
#
_symmetry.space_group_name_H-M   'P 1'
#
loop_
_entity.id
_entity.type
_entity.pdbx_description
1 polymer ?
#
loop_
_entity_poly.entity_id
_entity_poly.type
_entity_poly.pdbx_seq_one_letter_code
_entity_poly.pdbx_strand_id
1 'polypeptide(L)'
;MKIGIKKLHENEWLVHIGCAAVKMDQFSVALLNITLEHLLALEQGQSHSALKSYIKLGLRIKDLKGVECQKLLRALDNKDLLTLMLIANDSELNGIVIKNSGGILAKQFQADLKTAEQPSEGHAMSAIRRIVEKTFEMEALGQIEFVSSDTKYI
;
A
#
# COMPACT_ATOMS: atom_id res chain seq x y z
N MET A 1 -22.59 -10.39 -10.37
CA MET A 1 -22.84 -9.98 -8.96
C MET A 1 -22.82 -8.46 -8.90
N LYS A 2 -23.77 -7.78 -8.25
CA LYS A 2 -23.74 -6.30 -8.10
C LYS A 2 -23.14 -5.94 -6.74
N ILE A 3 -22.10 -5.12 -6.76
CA ILE A 3 -21.45 -4.60 -5.55
C ILE A 3 -21.65 -3.09 -5.54
N GLY A 4 -22.21 -2.56 -4.44
CA GLY A 4 -22.37 -1.12 -4.22
C GLY A 4 -21.47 -0.67 -3.10
N ILE A 5 -20.66 0.37 -3.30
CA ILE A 5 -19.78 0.93 -2.26
C ILE A 5 -20.23 2.37 -2.01
N LYS A 6 -20.57 2.69 -0.75
CA LYS A 6 -20.99 4.01 -0.33
C LYS A 6 -20.16 4.48 0.86
N LYS A 7 -19.52 5.65 0.74
CA LYS A 7 -18.83 6.28 1.89
C LYS A 7 -19.89 6.77 2.91
N LEU A 8 -19.72 6.42 4.18
CA LEU A 8 -20.57 6.88 5.29
C LEU A 8 -19.90 8.04 6.04
N HIS A 9 -18.65 7.83 6.47
CA HIS A 9 -17.82 8.79 7.21
C HIS A 9 -16.36 8.76 6.72
N GLU A 10 -15.46 9.55 7.32
CA GLU A 10 -14.06 9.71 6.87
C GLU A 10 -13.36 8.36 6.65
N ASN A 11 -13.41 7.46 7.63
CA ASN A 11 -12.81 6.12 7.55
C ASN A 11 -13.86 4.97 7.57
N GLU A 12 -15.11 5.22 7.15
CA GLU A 12 -16.17 4.19 7.14
C GLU A 12 -16.93 4.16 5.81
N TRP A 13 -17.02 2.96 5.23
CA TRP A 13 -17.78 2.67 4.01
C TRP A 13 -18.77 1.54 4.25
N LEU A 14 -19.93 1.66 3.61
CA LEU A 14 -20.92 0.60 3.50
C LEU A 14 -20.76 -0.10 2.15
N VAL A 15 -20.46 -1.38 2.19
CA VAL A 15 -20.34 -2.24 1.02
C VAL A 15 -21.54 -3.17 0.96
N HIS A 16 -22.31 -3.09 -0.12
CA HIS A 16 -23.44 -3.95 -0.42
C HIS A 16 -23.00 -5.06 -1.38
N ILE A 17 -23.22 -6.33 -1.00
CA ILE A 17 -22.92 -7.51 -1.81
C ILE A 17 -24.17 -8.40 -1.84
N GLY A 18 -24.94 -8.32 -2.93
CA GLY A 18 -26.24 -9.00 -3.00
C GLY A 18 -27.20 -8.50 -1.92
N CYS A 19 -27.63 -9.38 -1.01
CA CYS A 19 -28.53 -9.06 0.11
C CYS A 19 -27.77 -8.68 1.40
N ALA A 20 -26.43 -8.77 1.42
CA ALA A 20 -25.62 -8.43 2.58
C ALA A 20 -25.10 -6.99 2.49
N ALA A 21 -24.97 -6.35 3.66
CA ALA A 21 -24.31 -5.07 3.80
C ALA A 21 -23.23 -5.19 4.89
N VAL A 22 -22.01 -4.75 4.60
CA VAL A 22 -20.85 -4.83 5.49
C VAL A 22 -20.24 -3.45 5.63
N LYS A 23 -19.91 -3.05 6.86
CA LYS A 23 -19.14 -1.84 7.14
C LYS A 23 -17.65 -2.15 7.04
N MET A 24 -16.90 -1.34 6.29
CA MET A 24 -15.48 -1.55 6.00
C MET A 24 -14.70 -0.24 6.14
N ASP A 25 -13.44 -0.33 6.54
CA ASP A 25 -12.51 0.82 6.57
C ASP A 25 -11.90 1.07 5.17
N GLN A 26 -11.16 2.18 5.04
CA GLN A 26 -10.60 2.59 3.75
C GLN A 26 -9.65 1.53 3.18
N PHE A 27 -8.84 0.92 4.06
CA PHE A 27 -7.90 -0.12 3.70
C PHE A 27 -8.61 -1.36 3.16
N SER A 28 -9.65 -1.84 3.85
CA SER A 28 -10.42 -3.02 3.44
C SER A 28 -11.17 -2.78 2.14
N VAL A 29 -11.68 -1.56 1.93
CA VAL A 29 -12.30 -1.17 0.64
C VAL A 29 -11.26 -1.15 -0.48
N ALA A 30 -10.05 -0.63 -0.24
CA ALA A 30 -8.98 -0.61 -1.23
C ALA A 30 -8.54 -2.03 -1.60
N LEU A 31 -8.40 -2.93 -0.62
CA LEU A 31 -8.15 -4.34 -0.86
C LEU A 31 -9.29 -5.02 -1.63
N LEU A 32 -10.54 -4.72 -1.28
CA LEU A 32 -11.71 -5.25 -1.99
C LEU A 32 -11.70 -4.81 -3.45
N ASN A 33 -11.48 -3.52 -3.73
CA ASN A 33 -11.43 -3.01 -5.09
C ASN A 33 -10.36 -3.71 -5.93
N ILE A 34 -9.14 -3.87 -5.39
CA ILE A 34 -8.06 -4.58 -6.08
C ILE A 34 -8.43 -6.05 -6.30
N THR A 35 -9.03 -6.69 -5.29
CA THR A 35 -9.48 -8.09 -5.41
C THR A 35 -10.56 -8.25 -6.48
N LEU A 36 -11.47 -7.29 -6.61
CA LEU A 36 -12.51 -7.28 -7.64
C LEU A 36 -11.94 -7.06 -9.04
N GLU A 37 -11.00 -6.12 -9.22
CA GLU A 37 -10.24 -5.95 -10.47
C GLU A 37 -9.57 -7.26 -10.89
N HIS A 38 -9.02 -8.00 -9.93
CA HIS A 38 -8.35 -9.26 -10.19
C HIS A 38 -9.31 -10.42 -10.46
N LEU A 39 -10.50 -10.46 -9.84
CA LEU A 39 -11.52 -11.45 -10.18
C LEU A 39 -11.99 -11.29 -11.63
N LEU A 40 -12.14 -10.05 -12.12
CA LEU A 40 -12.44 -9.78 -13.53
C LEU A 40 -11.29 -10.23 -14.46
N ALA A 41 -10.03 -10.10 -14.02
CA ALA A 41 -8.87 -10.59 -14.77
C ALA A 41 -8.73 -12.14 -14.74
N LEU A 42 -9.15 -12.79 -13.65
CA LEU A 42 -9.22 -14.25 -13.53
C LEU A 42 -10.27 -14.85 -14.48
N GLU A 43 -11.42 -14.19 -14.66
CA GLU A 43 -12.41 -14.55 -15.69
C GLU A 43 -11.82 -14.49 -17.11
N GLN A 44 -10.74 -13.73 -17.30
CA GLN A 44 -9.97 -13.63 -18.54
C GLN A 44 -8.76 -14.58 -18.61
N GLY A 45 -8.60 -15.48 -17.63
CA GLY A 45 -7.59 -16.56 -17.64
C GLY A 45 -6.24 -16.24 -16.98
N GLN A 46 -6.14 -15.17 -16.17
CA GLN A 46 -4.90 -14.80 -15.47
C GLN A 46 -4.82 -15.39 -14.05
N SER A 47 -3.65 -15.86 -13.61
CA SER A 47 -3.43 -16.36 -12.23
C SER A 47 -3.11 -15.24 -11.22
N HIS A 48 -3.69 -15.28 -10.02
CA HIS A 48 -3.62 -14.20 -9.03
C HIS A 48 -2.87 -14.58 -7.74
N SER A 49 -2.08 -13.64 -7.19
CA SER A 49 -1.43 -13.74 -5.87
C SER A 49 -1.78 -12.51 -5.03
N ALA A 50 -2.24 -12.73 -3.80
CA ALA A 50 -2.59 -11.68 -2.84
C ALA A 50 -1.39 -10.77 -2.52
N LEU A 51 -0.16 -11.31 -2.58
CA LEU A 51 1.06 -10.53 -2.39
C LEU A 51 1.17 -9.40 -3.42
N LYS A 52 0.79 -9.64 -4.69
CA LYS A 52 0.80 -8.60 -5.73
C LYS A 52 -0.13 -7.44 -5.41
N SER A 53 -1.29 -7.72 -4.81
CA SER A 53 -2.24 -6.69 -4.36
C SER A 53 -1.64 -5.82 -3.27
N TYR A 54 -0.97 -6.42 -2.29
CA TYR A 54 -0.28 -5.70 -1.23
C TYR A 54 0.88 -4.86 -1.77
N ILE A 55 1.68 -5.39 -2.70
CA ILE A 55 2.75 -4.63 -3.36
C ILE A 55 2.16 -3.41 -4.09
N LYS A 56 1.07 -3.59 -4.87
CA LYS A 56 0.38 -2.49 -5.58
C LYS A 56 -0.04 -1.38 -4.62
N LEU A 57 -0.57 -1.73 -3.45
CA LEU A 57 -0.91 -0.74 -2.41
C LEU A 57 0.33 -0.09 -1.79
N GLY A 58 1.38 -0.86 -1.52
CA GLY A 58 2.65 -0.36 -0.99
C GLY A 58 3.35 0.63 -1.93
N LEU A 59 3.17 0.48 -3.25
CA LEU A 59 3.71 1.41 -4.25
C LEU A 59 3.10 2.82 -4.18
N ARG A 60 1.96 3.01 -3.51
CA ARG A 60 1.37 4.35 -3.31
C ARG A 60 2.30 5.31 -2.58
N ILE A 61 3.31 4.82 -1.85
CA ILE A 61 4.36 5.66 -1.23
C ILE A 61 4.99 6.62 -2.25
N LYS A 62 5.06 6.24 -3.53
CA LYS A 62 5.59 7.07 -4.63
C LYS A 62 4.77 8.35 -4.86
N ASP A 63 3.49 8.34 -4.50
CA ASP A 63 2.55 9.45 -4.70
C ASP A 63 2.55 10.45 -3.51
N LEU A 64 3.41 10.24 -2.52
CA LEU A 64 3.56 11.15 -1.37
C LEU A 64 4.55 12.28 -1.67
N LYS A 65 4.22 13.48 -1.19
CA LYS A 65 5.19 14.60 -1.14
C LYS A 65 6.32 14.25 -0.18
N GLY A 66 7.51 14.82 -0.39
CA GLY A 66 8.71 14.48 0.38
C GLY A 66 8.54 14.55 1.90
N VAL A 67 7.88 15.60 2.43
CA VAL A 67 7.62 15.74 3.88
C VAL A 67 6.70 14.63 4.40
N GLU A 68 5.63 14.31 3.67
CA GLU A 68 4.68 13.26 4.04
C GLU A 68 5.31 11.87 3.94
N CYS A 69 6.13 11.64 2.91
CA CYS A 69 6.95 10.45 2.77
C CYS A 69 7.88 10.29 3.97
N GLN A 70 8.60 11.34 4.39
CA GLN A 70 9.48 11.29 5.56
C GLN A 70 8.73 10.96 6.85
N LYS A 71 7.52 11.51 7.05
CA LYS A 71 6.68 11.17 8.20
C LYS A 71 6.31 9.69 8.19
N LEU A 72 5.84 9.18 7.04
CA LEU A 72 5.48 7.78 6.89
C LEU A 72 6.70 6.87 7.14
N LEU A 73 7.84 7.13 6.50
CA LEU A 73 9.05 6.31 6.66
C LEU A 73 9.54 6.24 8.12
N ARG A 74 9.32 7.29 8.93
CA ARG A 74 9.65 7.28 10.38
C ARG A 74 8.69 6.44 11.21
N ALA A 75 7.46 6.24 10.74
CA ALA A 75 6.44 5.45 11.43
C ALA A 75 6.49 3.96 11.06
N LEU A 76 7.27 3.60 10.03
CA LEU A 76 7.41 2.24 9.52
C LEU A 76 8.65 1.54 10.09
N ASP A 77 8.57 0.22 10.21
CA ASP A 77 9.73 -0.60 10.58
C ASP A 77 10.71 -0.72 9.39
N ASN A 78 12.01 -0.56 9.66
CA ASN A 78 13.04 -0.58 8.62
C ASN A 78 13.14 -1.95 7.92
N LYS A 79 12.90 -3.06 8.63
CA LYS A 79 12.94 -4.41 8.02
C LYS A 79 11.74 -4.63 7.11
N ASP A 80 10.58 -4.12 7.50
CA ASP A 80 9.39 -4.17 6.67
C ASP A 80 9.59 -3.34 5.40
N LEU A 81 10.17 -2.12 5.52
CA LEU A 81 10.51 -1.27 4.37
C LEU A 81 11.50 -1.96 3.42
N LEU A 82 12.59 -2.54 3.94
CA LEU A 82 13.53 -3.30 3.14
C LEU A 82 12.86 -4.48 2.42
N THR A 83 11.96 -5.18 3.11
CA THR A 83 11.18 -6.28 2.54
C THR A 83 10.32 -5.82 1.37
N LEU A 84 9.61 -4.69 1.50
CA LEU A 84 8.86 -4.09 0.40
C LEU A 84 9.78 -3.73 -0.78
N MET A 85 10.92 -3.09 -0.51
CA MET A 85 11.88 -2.68 -1.54
C MET A 85 12.46 -3.87 -2.32
N LEU A 86 12.80 -4.97 -1.64
CA LEU A 86 13.32 -6.20 -2.25
C LEU A 86 12.27 -6.89 -3.13
N ILE A 87 11.03 -7.00 -2.63
CA ILE A 87 9.97 -7.75 -3.30
C ILE A 87 9.30 -6.95 -4.42
N ALA A 88 9.12 -5.63 -4.24
CA ALA A 88 8.60 -4.76 -5.28
C ALA A 88 9.60 -4.64 -6.45
N ASN A 89 10.90 -4.72 -6.15
CA ASN A 89 11.99 -4.56 -7.12
C ASN A 89 11.79 -3.33 -8.03
N ASP A 90 11.31 -2.23 -7.44
CA ASP A 90 10.95 -1.00 -8.14
C ASP A 90 12.01 0.08 -7.83
N SER A 91 12.77 0.46 -8.86
CA SER A 91 13.88 1.42 -8.71
C SER A 91 13.42 2.83 -8.31
N GLU A 92 12.20 3.21 -8.70
CA GLU A 92 11.62 4.52 -8.38
C GLU A 92 11.22 4.56 -6.90
N LEU A 93 10.53 3.53 -6.42
CA LEU A 93 10.23 3.35 -4.99
C LEU A 93 11.52 3.39 -4.18
N ASN A 94 12.52 2.59 -4.57
CA ASN A 94 13.79 2.51 -3.86
C ASN A 94 14.49 3.87 -3.81
N GLY A 95 14.48 4.61 -4.93
CA GLY A 95 15.01 5.97 -5.00
C GLY A 95 14.28 6.95 -4.07
N ILE A 96 12.95 6.90 -4.03
CA ILE A 96 12.13 7.75 -3.15
C ILE A 96 12.38 7.43 -1.68
N VAL A 97 12.42 6.15 -1.31
CA VAL A 97 12.70 5.73 0.07
C VAL A 97 14.09 6.17 0.50
N ILE A 98 15.12 5.92 -0.32
CA ILE A 98 16.51 6.32 -0.03
C ILE A 98 16.64 7.84 0.11
N LYS A 99 16.04 8.61 -0.82
CA LYS A 99 16.10 10.08 -0.84
C LYS A 99 15.43 10.71 0.38
N ASN A 100 14.37 10.09 0.89
CA ASN A 100 13.62 10.59 2.05
C ASN A 100 14.02 9.90 3.36
N SER A 101 15.01 9.01 3.31
CA SER A 101 15.63 8.42 4.50
C SER A 101 16.79 9.27 5.01
N GLY A 102 17.07 9.21 6.32
CA GLY A 102 18.26 9.84 6.88
C GLY A 102 19.54 9.23 6.30
N GLY A 103 20.62 10.03 6.19
CA GLY A 103 21.83 9.62 5.45
C GLY A 103 22.50 8.32 5.90
N ILE A 104 22.41 7.96 7.18
CA ILE A 104 22.91 6.67 7.69
C ILE A 104 22.02 5.53 7.21
N LEU A 105 20.70 5.66 7.40
CA LEU A 105 19.71 4.65 7.01
C LEU A 105 19.69 4.42 5.50
N ALA A 106 19.81 5.49 4.71
CA ALA A 106 19.92 5.42 3.26
C ALA A 106 21.11 4.55 2.80
N LYS A 107 22.28 4.70 3.42
CA LYS A 107 23.46 3.88 3.13
C LYS A 107 23.25 2.42 3.53
N GLN A 108 22.57 2.19 4.65
CA GLN A 108 22.23 0.84 5.10
C GLN A 108 21.30 0.15 4.11
N PHE A 109 20.21 0.78 3.68
CA PHE A 109 19.32 0.22 2.65
C PHE A 109 20.06 -0.10 1.34
N GLN A 110 20.97 0.78 0.91
CA GLN A 110 21.76 0.54 -0.30
C GLN A 110 22.72 -0.66 -0.19
N ALA A 111 23.28 -0.90 1.00
CA ALA A 111 24.09 -2.08 1.26
C ALA A 111 23.22 -3.34 1.32
N ASP A 112 22.15 -3.28 2.10
CA ASP A 112 21.24 -4.41 2.33
C ASP A 112 20.55 -4.85 1.04
N LEU A 113 20.13 -3.93 0.16
CA LEU A 113 19.54 -4.28 -1.14
C LEU A 113 20.47 -5.12 -2.04
N LYS A 114 21.78 -5.07 -1.83
CA LYS A 114 22.76 -5.84 -2.63
C LYS A 114 23.04 -7.22 -2.05
N THR A 115 22.84 -7.40 -0.75
CA THR A 115 23.31 -8.57 -0.01
C THR A 115 22.20 -9.34 0.69
N ALA A 116 21.03 -8.73 0.90
CA ALA A 116 19.92 -9.33 1.61
C ALA A 116 19.27 -10.43 0.77
N GLU A 117 18.92 -11.52 1.45
CA GLU A 117 18.18 -12.62 0.85
C GLU A 117 16.72 -12.23 0.59
N GLN A 118 16.12 -12.83 -0.44
CA GLN A 118 14.70 -12.64 -0.69
C GLN A 118 13.86 -13.25 0.44
N PRO A 119 12.90 -12.49 1.00
CA PRO A 119 12.04 -13.01 2.06
C PRO A 119 11.04 -14.03 1.48
N SER A 120 10.58 -14.96 2.33
CA SER A 120 9.50 -15.88 1.98
C SER A 120 8.19 -15.12 1.74
N GLU A 121 7.31 -15.68 0.91
CA GLU A 121 6.04 -15.03 0.53
C GLU A 121 5.18 -14.66 1.75
N GLY A 122 5.09 -15.54 2.77
CA GLY A 122 4.33 -15.26 3.99
C GLY A 122 4.91 -14.12 4.83
N HIS A 123 6.24 -14.03 4.92
CA HIS A 123 6.92 -12.91 5.58
C HIS A 123 6.73 -11.61 4.79
N ALA A 124 6.92 -11.65 3.48
CA ALA A 124 6.72 -10.50 2.60
C ALA A 124 5.29 -9.95 2.71
N MET A 125 4.29 -10.84 2.65
CA MET A 125 2.89 -10.44 2.74
C MET A 125 2.59 -9.76 4.09
N SER A 126 3.10 -10.31 5.19
CA SER A 126 2.87 -9.75 6.53
C SER A 126 3.55 -8.39 6.72
N ALA A 127 4.78 -8.25 6.23
CA ALA A 127 5.53 -7.00 6.27
C ALA A 127 4.86 -5.90 5.44
N ILE A 128 4.49 -6.20 4.19
CA ILE A 128 3.87 -5.23 3.30
C ILE A 128 2.47 -4.87 3.81
N ARG A 129 1.71 -5.82 4.37
CA ARG A 129 0.43 -5.54 5.00
C ARG A 129 0.55 -4.49 6.10
N ARG A 130 1.53 -4.61 7.01
CA ARG A 130 1.75 -3.62 8.07
C ARG A 130 2.07 -2.23 7.52
N ILE A 131 2.87 -2.16 6.45
CA ILE A 131 3.17 -0.89 5.77
C ILE A 131 1.89 -0.25 5.24
N VAL A 132 1.09 -1.04 4.54
CA VAL A 132 -0.13 -0.55 3.90
C VAL A 132 -1.14 -0.11 4.98
N GLU A 133 -1.39 -0.94 6.00
CA GLU A 133 -2.27 -0.59 7.13
C GLU A 133 -1.83 0.72 7.78
N LYS A 134 -0.53 0.87 8.08
CA LYS A 134 -0.02 2.10 8.70
C LYS A 134 -0.17 3.31 7.78
N THR A 135 0.00 3.11 6.48
CA THR A 135 -0.17 4.17 5.49
C THR A 135 -1.62 4.69 5.47
N PHE A 136 -2.60 3.79 5.44
CA PHE A 136 -4.02 4.17 5.48
C PHE A 136 -4.42 4.76 6.84
N GLU A 137 -3.88 4.26 7.94
CA GLU A 137 -4.09 4.84 9.28
C GLU A 137 -3.63 6.30 9.32
N MET A 138 -2.42 6.59 8.84
CA MET A 138 -1.87 7.94 8.82
C MET A 138 -2.63 8.87 7.86
N GLU A 139 -3.11 8.34 6.72
CA GLU A 139 -3.99 9.08 5.79
C GLU A 139 -5.32 9.44 6.47
N ALA A 140 -5.96 8.48 7.14
CA ALA A 140 -7.22 8.69 7.85
C ALA A 140 -7.10 9.68 9.02
N LEU A 141 -5.92 9.78 9.64
CA LEU A 141 -5.61 10.77 10.69
C LEU A 141 -5.19 12.14 10.13
N GLY A 142 -5.15 12.32 8.80
CA GLY A 142 -4.68 13.55 8.15
C GLY A 142 -3.19 13.82 8.39
N GLN A 143 -2.42 12.82 8.81
CA GLN A 143 -0.98 12.98 9.07
C GLN A 143 -0.17 12.98 7.79
N ILE A 144 -0.68 12.30 6.75
CA ILE A 144 -0.16 12.27 5.38
C ILE A 144 -1.30 12.47 4.38
N GLU A 145 -0.97 13.06 3.23
CA GLU A 145 -1.88 13.22 2.11
C GLU A 145 -1.19 12.80 0.81
N PHE A 146 -1.92 12.08 -0.03
CA PHE A 146 -1.46 11.70 -1.37
C PHE A 146 -1.72 12.82 -2.37
N VAL A 147 -0.86 12.95 -3.36
CA VAL A 147 -1.08 13.88 -4.48
C VAL A 147 -2.24 13.35 -5.33
N SER A 148 -3.45 13.87 -5.10
CA SER A 148 -4.58 13.62 -5.99
C SER A 148 -4.49 14.55 -7.21
N SER A 149 -4.20 14.00 -8.37
CA SER A 149 -4.28 14.70 -9.66
C SER A 149 -5.72 15.01 -10.09
N ASP A 150 -6.74 14.45 -9.42
CA ASP A 150 -8.16 14.60 -9.74
C ASP A 150 -8.99 15.16 -8.56
N THR A 151 -8.51 16.23 -7.94
CA THR A 151 -9.37 16.99 -7.02
C THR A 151 -10.32 17.89 -7.83
N LYS A 152 -11.33 17.30 -8.47
CA LYS A 152 -12.48 18.06 -8.95
C LYS A 152 -13.43 18.27 -7.77
N TYR A 153 -13.51 19.50 -7.30
CA TYR A 153 -14.61 19.95 -6.46
C TYR A 153 -15.91 19.74 -7.26
N ILE A 154 -16.81 18.90 -6.74
CA ILE A 154 -18.21 18.83 -7.19
C ILE A 154 -18.96 19.93 -6.45
#